data_AF-A0A1G6LM02-F1
#
_entry.id   AF-A0A1G6LM02-F1
#
_cell.length_a   1.000
_cell.length_b   1.000
_cell.length_c   1.000
_cell.angle_alpha   90.00
_cell.angle_beta   90.00
_cell.angle_gamma   90.00
#
_symmetry.space_group_name_H-M   'P 1'
#
loop_
_entity.id
_entity.type
_entity.pdbx_description
1 polymer ?
#
loop_
_entity_poly.entity_id
_entity_poly.type
_entity_poly.pdbx_seq_one_letter_code
_entity_poly.pdbx_strand_id
1 'polypeptide(L)'
;MTIKLAPLEFSGHPGPIKLFNVTPLSWKIFKCFSDEHPESNFHDDIKELPASEKSKARTLFWTLGQKCESGTPLVDMYHGDLLHQACEYSYTNQKGGHVVDKIWRIRQGDLRLYFIYLSDKRIALLHLWEKRQDKLSSSEENKLQKLAEAVAKSEDNP
;
A
#
# COMPACT_ATOMS: atom_id res chain seq x y z
N MET A 1 -10.70 -4.95 16.37
CA MET A 1 -9.96 -4.72 15.13
C MET A 1 -10.71 -3.78 14.21
N THR A 2 -10.38 -2.50 14.27
CA THR A 2 -10.97 -1.48 13.40
C THR A 2 -9.88 -0.92 12.47
N ILE A 3 -9.71 -1.56 11.31
CA ILE A 3 -8.92 -1.00 10.22
C ILE A 3 -9.74 0.13 9.59
N LYS A 4 -9.13 1.30 9.45
CA LYS A 4 -9.72 2.45 8.75
C LYS A 4 -8.95 2.68 7.47
N LEU A 5 -9.65 2.65 6.35
CA LEU A 5 -9.07 2.97 5.04
C LEU A 5 -9.43 4.41 4.66
N ALA A 6 -8.43 5.28 4.55
CA ALA A 6 -8.63 6.65 4.12
C ALA A 6 -8.12 6.82 2.67
N PRO A 7 -8.92 7.40 1.75
CA PRO A 7 -8.48 7.61 0.38
C PRO A 7 -7.26 8.54 0.33
N LEU A 8 -6.27 8.15 -0.48
CA LEU A 8 -5.08 8.95 -0.77
C LEU A 8 -5.29 9.66 -2.10
N GLU A 9 -5.99 10.78 -2.11
CA GLU A 9 -6.18 11.59 -3.33
C GLU A 9 -5.38 12.89 -3.31
N PHE A 10 -5.05 13.36 -2.12
CA PHE A 10 -4.39 14.63 -1.88
C PHE A 10 -3.17 14.45 -0.98
N SER A 11 -2.19 15.35 -1.14
CA SER A 11 -1.02 15.46 -0.26
C SER A 11 -0.80 16.91 0.18
N GLY A 12 -0.20 17.11 1.36
CA GLY A 12 0.15 18.43 1.88
C GLY A 12 -0.97 19.12 2.65
N HIS A 13 -0.58 19.99 3.58
CA HIS A 13 -1.44 20.89 4.36
C HIS A 13 -0.64 22.18 4.64
N PRO A 14 -1.25 23.39 4.62
CA PRO A 14 -2.67 23.69 4.39
C PRO A 14 -3.09 23.81 2.91
N GLY A 15 -2.16 23.70 1.96
CA GLY A 15 -2.45 23.69 0.52
C GLY A 15 -2.41 22.28 -0.07
N PRO A 16 -3.50 21.50 -0.01
CA PRO A 16 -3.51 20.14 -0.53
C PRO A 16 -3.31 20.15 -2.05
N ILE A 17 -2.37 19.34 -2.52
CA ILE A 17 -2.11 19.09 -3.94
C ILE A 17 -2.80 17.78 -4.30
N LYS A 18 -3.68 17.82 -5.30
CA LYS A 18 -4.28 16.62 -5.88
C LYS A 18 -3.18 15.78 -6.51
N LEU A 19 -3.03 14.54 -6.04
CA LEU A 19 -1.98 13.64 -6.51
C LEU A 19 -2.35 13.00 -7.85
N PHE A 20 -3.63 12.67 -8.05
CA PHE A 20 -4.14 12.01 -9.25
C PHE A 20 -5.66 12.11 -9.37
N ASN A 21 -6.18 11.81 -10.56
CA ASN A 21 -7.61 11.79 -10.87
C ASN A 21 -8.24 10.42 -10.55
N VAL A 22 -9.20 10.43 -9.64
CA VAL A 22 -10.06 9.27 -9.38
C VAL A 22 -11.26 9.32 -10.30
N THR A 23 -11.35 8.36 -11.21
CA THR A 23 -12.50 8.10 -12.07
C THR A 23 -13.11 6.74 -11.70
N PRO A 24 -14.32 6.40 -12.17
CA PRO A 24 -14.87 5.05 -11.98
C PRO A 24 -14.00 3.92 -12.52
N LEU A 25 -13.11 4.22 -13.47
CA LEU A 25 -12.20 3.23 -14.07
C LEU A 25 -10.86 3.13 -13.33
N SER A 26 -10.49 4.16 -12.57
CA SER A 26 -9.20 4.26 -11.88
C SER A 26 -9.10 3.27 -10.73
N TRP A 27 -7.86 2.86 -10.41
CA TRP A 27 -7.58 2.22 -9.12
C TRP A 27 -7.61 3.26 -8.00
N LYS A 28 -8.40 3.01 -6.95
CA LYS A 28 -8.49 3.86 -5.76
C LYS A 28 -7.45 3.45 -4.74
N ILE A 29 -6.65 4.40 -4.27
CA ILE A 29 -5.56 4.14 -3.32
C ILE A 29 -6.03 4.53 -1.92
N PHE A 30 -5.83 3.65 -0.95
CA PHE A 30 -6.17 3.88 0.45
C PHE A 30 -4.93 3.77 1.32
N LYS A 31 -4.83 4.65 2.31
CA LYS A 31 -3.93 4.49 3.45
C LYS A 31 -4.66 3.71 4.53
N CYS A 32 -4.01 2.70 5.07
CA CYS A 32 -4.46 2.03 6.27
C CYS A 32 -4.17 2.90 7.50
N PHE A 33 -5.03 2.80 8.51
CA PHE A 33 -4.85 3.30 9.87
C PHE A 33 -5.52 2.33 10.85
N SER A 34 -4.91 2.09 12.00
CA SER A 34 -5.49 1.28 13.06
C SER A 34 -4.90 1.66 14.40
N ASP A 35 -5.77 1.78 15.39
CA ASP A 35 -5.39 2.02 16.78
C ASP A 35 -4.80 0.74 17.43
N GLU A 36 -5.12 -0.44 16.89
CA GLU A 36 -4.64 -1.75 17.35
C GLU A 36 -3.36 -2.21 16.61
N HIS A 37 -3.06 -1.60 15.45
CA HIS A 37 -1.86 -1.84 14.65
C HIS A 37 -1.13 -0.51 14.42
N PRO A 38 -0.37 0.01 15.39
CA PRO A 38 0.35 1.27 15.24
C PRO A 38 1.32 1.27 14.04
N GLU A 39 1.80 0.10 13.62
CA GLU A 39 2.58 -0.10 12.38
C GLU A 39 1.79 0.23 11.10
N SER A 40 0.47 0.34 11.18
CA SER A 40 -0.40 0.72 10.07
C SER A 40 -0.56 2.23 9.94
N ASN A 41 0.32 3.04 10.53
CA ASN A 41 0.29 4.49 10.35
C ASN A 41 1.21 4.91 9.20
N PHE A 42 0.73 4.70 7.97
CA PHE A 42 1.47 5.06 6.75
C PHE A 42 1.92 6.53 6.70
N HIS A 43 1.26 7.41 7.44
CA HIS A 43 1.66 8.80 7.54
C HIS A 43 2.93 8.97 8.38
N ASP A 44 3.11 8.18 9.43
CA ASP A 44 4.31 8.21 10.26
C ASP A 44 5.50 7.61 9.51
N ASP A 45 5.30 6.57 8.67
CA ASP A 45 6.33 6.08 7.76
C ASP A 45 6.97 7.22 6.93
N ILE A 46 6.13 8.07 6.35
CA ILE A 46 6.60 9.21 5.53
C ILE A 46 7.33 10.24 6.39
N LYS A 47 6.89 10.47 7.62
CA LYS A 47 7.54 11.41 8.55
C LYS A 47 8.92 10.93 8.97
N GLU A 48 9.06 9.64 9.22
CA GLU A 48 10.28 8.99 9.71
C GLU A 48 11.35 8.85 8.62
N LEU A 49 10.98 8.96 7.35
CA LEU A 49 11.95 8.99 6.26
C LEU A 49 12.97 10.13 6.42
N PRO A 50 14.26 9.86 6.12
CA PRO A 50 15.25 10.92 5.98
C PRO A 50 14.82 11.96 4.95
N ALA A 51 15.29 13.20 5.13
CA ALA A 51 14.95 14.30 4.22
C ALA A 51 15.28 14.00 2.75
N SER A 52 16.37 13.27 2.49
CA SER A 52 16.76 12.83 1.15
C SER A 52 15.75 11.87 0.51
N GLU A 53 15.10 11.02 1.32
CA GLU A 53 14.14 10.02 0.85
C GLU A 53 12.72 10.57 0.70
N LYS A 54 12.36 11.63 1.44
CA LYS A 54 11.03 12.28 1.32
C LYS A 54 10.71 12.75 -0.09
N SER A 55 11.70 13.28 -0.82
CA SER A 55 11.51 13.68 -2.22
C SER A 55 11.23 12.49 -3.15
N LYS A 56 11.92 11.36 -2.93
CA LYS A 56 11.68 10.11 -3.66
C LYS A 56 10.30 9.54 -3.34
N ALA A 57 9.88 9.57 -2.08
CA ALA A 57 8.54 9.13 -1.67
C ALA A 57 7.44 9.95 -2.36
N ARG A 58 7.59 11.28 -2.45
CA ARG A 58 6.65 12.13 -3.20
C ARG A 58 6.56 11.73 -4.68
N THR A 59 7.71 11.48 -5.31
CA THR A 59 7.77 11.05 -6.71
C THR A 59 7.13 9.67 -6.91
N LEU A 60 7.33 8.76 -5.94
CA LEU A 60 6.71 7.44 -5.91
C LEU A 60 5.18 7.56 -5.89
N PHE A 61 4.62 8.37 -4.99
CA PHE A 61 3.17 8.55 -4.90
C PHE A 61 2.57 9.23 -6.13
N TRP A 62 3.26 10.22 -6.68
CA TRP A 62 2.85 10.85 -7.93
C TRP A 62 2.76 9.83 -9.07
N THR A 63 3.82 9.04 -9.26
CA THR A 63 3.89 8.02 -10.31
C THR A 63 2.84 6.91 -10.10
N LEU A 64 2.66 6.47 -8.86
CA LEU A 64 1.64 5.51 -8.48
C LEU A 64 0.25 6.03 -8.85
N GLY A 65 -0.07 7.27 -8.47
CA GLY A 65 -1.32 7.93 -8.79
C GLY A 65 -1.60 7.95 -10.28
N GLN A 66 -0.63 8.43 -11.08
CA GLN A 66 -0.75 8.47 -12.54
C GLN A 66 -1.01 7.09 -13.17
N LYS A 67 -0.35 6.04 -12.68
CA LYS A 67 -0.58 4.67 -13.18
C LYS A 67 -1.97 4.16 -12.79
N CYS A 68 -2.44 4.48 -11.58
CA CYS A 68 -3.79 4.14 -11.13
C CYS A 68 -4.88 4.81 -11.97
N GLU A 69 -4.65 6.00 -12.54
CA GLU A 69 -5.62 6.69 -13.41
C GLU A 69 -6.01 5.87 -14.65
N SER A 70 -5.08 5.04 -15.15
CA SER A 70 -5.32 4.21 -16.34
C SER A 70 -6.38 3.13 -16.13
N GLY A 71 -6.62 2.72 -14.88
CA GLY A 71 -7.49 1.59 -14.55
C GLY A 71 -6.91 0.22 -14.86
N THR A 72 -5.72 0.15 -15.45
CA THR A 72 -4.95 -1.07 -15.67
C THR A 72 -4.29 -1.52 -14.37
N PRO A 73 -4.23 -2.83 -14.05
CA PRO A 73 -3.49 -3.33 -12.90
C PRO A 73 -2.05 -2.81 -12.87
N LEU A 74 -1.53 -2.43 -11.70
CA LEU A 74 -0.19 -1.84 -11.59
C LEU A 74 0.92 -2.80 -12.04
N VAL A 75 0.68 -4.10 -11.92
CA VAL A 75 1.61 -5.16 -12.39
C VAL A 75 1.91 -5.04 -13.89
N ASP A 76 0.94 -4.57 -14.68
CA ASP A 76 1.11 -4.38 -16.12
C ASP A 76 1.70 -3.00 -16.47
N MET A 77 1.64 -2.07 -15.51
CA MET A 77 2.08 -0.69 -15.68
C MET A 77 3.52 -0.46 -15.23
N TYR A 78 4.06 -1.29 -14.33
CA TYR A 78 5.45 -1.21 -13.87
C TYR A 78 6.31 -2.20 -14.65
N HIS A 79 7.43 -1.72 -15.20
CA HIS A 79 8.37 -2.58 -15.92
C HIS A 79 9.37 -3.27 -14.99
N GLY A 80 9.75 -4.50 -15.35
CA GLY A 80 10.90 -5.19 -14.79
C GLY A 80 10.75 -5.52 -13.31
N ASP A 81 11.81 -5.26 -12.54
CA ASP A 81 11.92 -5.56 -11.10
C ASP A 81 11.31 -4.47 -10.21
N LEU A 82 10.73 -3.41 -10.80
CA LEU A 82 10.19 -2.28 -10.06
C LEU A 82 8.92 -2.61 -9.28
N LEU A 83 8.14 -3.58 -9.74
CA LEU A 83 6.99 -4.10 -9.01
C LEU A 83 7.03 -5.62 -9.02
N HIS A 84 6.97 -6.23 -7.84
CA HIS A 84 6.94 -7.68 -7.70
C HIS A 84 6.28 -8.11 -6.39
N GLN A 85 5.93 -9.39 -6.32
CA GLN A 85 5.44 -10.02 -5.10
C GLN A 85 6.54 -10.03 -4.02
N ALA A 86 6.20 -9.56 -2.82
CA ALA A 86 7.10 -9.53 -1.67
C ALA A 86 6.95 -10.77 -0.78
N CYS A 87 5.70 -11.12 -0.47
CA CYS A 87 5.32 -12.32 0.29
C CYS A 87 3.83 -12.60 0.06
N GLU A 88 3.32 -13.65 0.69
CA GLU A 88 1.90 -14.03 0.66
C GLU A 88 1.30 -13.89 2.05
N TYR A 89 0.00 -13.63 2.11
CA TYR A 89 -0.78 -13.64 3.34
C TYR A 89 -2.00 -14.52 3.13
N SER A 90 -2.59 -14.98 4.23
CA SER A 90 -3.81 -15.78 4.17
C SER A 90 -4.82 -15.30 5.18
N TYR A 91 -6.10 -15.47 4.86
CA TYR A 91 -7.20 -15.12 5.74
C TYR A 91 -8.39 -16.04 5.50
N THR A 92 -9.27 -16.13 6.48
CA THR A 92 -10.58 -16.76 6.31
C THR A 92 -11.58 -15.69 5.91
N ASN A 93 -12.20 -15.85 4.73
CA ASN A 93 -13.23 -14.93 4.25
C ASN A 93 -14.55 -15.12 5.02
N GLN A 94 -15.53 -14.25 4.79
CA GLN A 94 -16.84 -14.34 5.46
C GLN A 94 -17.59 -15.65 5.21
N LYS A 95 -17.31 -16.35 4.10
CA LYS A 95 -17.92 -17.63 3.76
C LYS A 95 -17.22 -18.82 4.43
N GLY A 96 -16.25 -18.56 5.30
CA GLY A 96 -15.44 -19.60 5.96
C GLY A 96 -14.37 -20.23 5.05
N GLY A 97 -14.19 -19.69 3.84
CA GLY A 97 -13.19 -20.16 2.90
C GLY A 97 -11.79 -19.62 3.23
N HIS A 98 -10.78 -20.48 3.13
CA HIS A 98 -9.39 -20.07 3.23
C HIS A 98 -8.95 -19.40 1.92
N VAL A 99 -8.41 -18.18 2.02
CA VAL A 99 -7.92 -17.39 0.89
C VAL A 99 -6.43 -17.14 1.11
N VAL A 100 -5.64 -17.30 0.05
CA VAL A 100 -4.22 -16.93 0.00
C VAL A 100 -4.06 -15.87 -1.08
N ASP A 101 -3.44 -14.74 -0.73
CA ASP A 101 -3.23 -13.62 -1.64
C ASP A 101 -1.86 -12.97 -1.41
N LYS A 102 -1.50 -12.02 -2.26
CA LYS A 102 -0.14 -11.50 -2.43
C LYS A 102 0.02 -10.12 -1.85
N ILE A 103 1.12 -9.93 -1.15
CA ILE A 103 1.63 -8.60 -0.82
C ILE A 103 2.58 -8.17 -1.94
N TRP A 104 2.28 -7.03 -2.56
CA TRP A 104 3.06 -6.46 -3.64
C TRP A 104 4.01 -5.38 -3.12
N ARG A 105 5.13 -5.20 -3.81
CA ARG A 105 6.14 -4.19 -3.50
C ARG A 105 6.50 -3.38 -4.72
N ILE A 106 6.47 -2.05 -4.59
CA ILE A 106 7.07 -1.11 -5.54
C ILE A 106 8.43 -0.65 -5.03
N ARG A 107 9.41 -0.66 -5.92
CA ARG A 107 10.79 -0.21 -5.70
C ARG A 107 11.02 1.19 -6.28
N GLN A 108 11.57 2.12 -5.50
CA GLN A 108 12.11 3.38 -6.02
C GLN A 108 13.42 3.74 -5.30
N GLY A 109 14.56 3.40 -5.91
CA GLY A 109 15.85 3.43 -5.22
C GLY A 109 15.81 2.49 -4.01
N ASP A 110 16.12 3.03 -2.83
CA ASP A 110 16.07 2.30 -1.55
C ASP A 110 14.66 2.26 -0.94
N LEU A 111 13.69 3.01 -1.49
CA LEU A 111 12.32 2.95 -1.01
C LEU A 111 11.60 1.69 -1.47
N ARG A 112 10.81 1.14 -0.56
CA ARG A 112 9.95 -0.03 -0.74
C ARG A 112 8.55 0.30 -0.23
N LEU A 113 7.61 0.48 -1.16
CA LEU A 113 6.19 0.62 -0.85
C LEU A 113 5.53 -0.75 -0.92
N TYR A 114 4.85 -1.17 0.14
CA TYR A 114 4.10 -2.42 0.20
C TYR A 114 2.60 -2.15 0.14
N PHE A 115 1.89 -2.97 -0.62
CA PHE A 115 0.44 -2.83 -0.80
C PHE A 115 -0.22 -4.17 -1.14
N ILE A 116 -1.55 -4.21 -1.02
CA ILE A 116 -2.39 -5.31 -1.50
C ILE A 116 -3.48 -4.77 -2.43
N TYR A 117 -3.95 -5.62 -3.33
CA TYR A 117 -5.17 -5.35 -4.08
C TYR A 117 -6.38 -5.75 -3.25
N LEU A 118 -7.45 -4.98 -3.41
CA LEU A 118 -8.77 -5.23 -2.84
C LEU A 118 -9.79 -5.28 -3.99
N SER A 119 -11.02 -5.66 -3.67
CA SER A 119 -12.16 -5.64 -4.59
C SER A 119 -12.39 -4.24 -5.20
N ASP A 120 -13.13 -4.19 -6.31
CA ASP A 120 -13.59 -2.95 -6.95
C ASP A 120 -12.49 -1.94 -7.30
N LYS A 121 -11.36 -2.46 -7.79
CA LYS A 121 -10.18 -1.69 -8.17
C LYS A 121 -9.63 -0.83 -7.02
N ARG A 122 -9.51 -1.41 -5.83
CA ARG A 122 -8.96 -0.72 -4.66
C ARG A 122 -7.58 -1.26 -4.32
N ILE A 123 -6.72 -0.39 -3.82
CA ILE A 123 -5.38 -0.73 -3.31
C ILE A 123 -5.27 -0.20 -1.90
N ALA A 124 -4.82 -1.03 -0.96
CA ALA A 124 -4.47 -0.60 0.37
C ALA A 124 -2.95 -0.55 0.54
N LEU A 125 -2.42 0.62 0.90
CA LEU A 125 -1.03 0.82 1.25
C LEU A 125 -0.81 0.29 2.68
N LEU A 126 0.16 -0.60 2.82
CA LEU A 126 0.48 -1.25 4.08
C LEU A 126 1.63 -0.54 4.81
N HIS A 127 2.74 -0.30 4.11
CA HIS A 127 3.94 0.27 4.72
C HIS A 127 4.88 0.87 3.66
N LEU A 128 5.62 1.92 4.03
CA LEU A 128 6.76 2.45 3.28
C LEU A 128 8.06 2.34 4.11
N TRP A 129 9.05 1.62 3.59
CA TRP A 129 10.39 1.51 4.22
C TRP A 129 11.49 2.09 3.32
N GLU A 130 12.47 2.76 3.94
CA GLU A 130 13.82 2.87 3.37
C GLU A 130 14.58 1.58 3.68
N LYS A 131 14.88 0.80 2.66
CA LYS A 131 15.50 -0.51 2.83
C LYS A 131 16.80 -0.61 2.03
N ARG A 132 17.91 -0.64 2.79
CA ARG A 132 19.26 -0.87 2.26
C ARG A 132 19.61 -2.35 2.11
N GLN A 133 18.75 -3.25 2.60
CA GLN A 133 18.88 -4.70 2.46
C GLN A 133 17.79 -5.24 1.53
N ASP A 134 18.13 -6.18 0.66
CA ASP A 134 17.21 -6.61 -0.40
C ASP A 134 15.97 -7.39 0.09
N LYS A 135 16.14 -8.17 1.17
CA LYS A 135 15.14 -9.14 1.66
C LYS A 135 14.43 -8.67 2.93
N LEU A 136 13.15 -9.02 3.04
CA LEU A 136 12.40 -8.93 4.30
C LEU A 136 13.04 -9.84 5.35
N SER A 137 13.16 -9.33 6.58
CA SER A 137 13.34 -10.15 7.76
C SER A 137 12.02 -10.84 8.10
N SER A 138 12.08 -11.97 8.81
CA SER A 138 10.87 -12.70 9.21
C SER A 138 9.92 -11.85 10.07
N SER A 139 10.44 -10.88 10.83
CA SER A 139 9.63 -9.96 11.62
C SER A 139 8.86 -8.96 10.74
N GLU A 140 9.51 -8.37 9.74
CA GLU A 140 8.86 -7.47 8.78
C GLU A 140 7.80 -8.21 7.95
N GLU A 141 8.11 -9.43 7.51
CA GLU A 141 7.16 -10.26 6.76
C GLU A 141 5.92 -10.60 7.59
N ASN A 142 6.10 -11.03 8.84
CA ASN A 142 4.99 -11.32 9.76
C ASN A 142 4.13 -10.07 10.04
N LYS A 143 4.75 -8.89 10.20
CA LYS A 143 4.02 -7.62 10.35
C LYS A 143 3.17 -7.31 9.13
N LEU A 144 3.74 -7.42 7.93
CA LEU A 144 3.03 -7.19 6.68
C LEU A 144 1.88 -8.20 6.50
N GLN A 145 2.10 -9.48 6.79
CA GLN A 145 1.09 -10.52 6.68
C GLN A 145 -0.10 -10.28 7.61
N LYS A 146 0.16 -9.97 8.88
CA LYS A 146 -0.89 -9.65 9.86
C LYS A 146 -1.69 -8.42 9.46
N LEU A 147 -1.01 -7.37 8.97
CA LEU A 147 -1.70 -6.16 8.53
C LEU A 147 -2.51 -6.41 7.26
N ALA A 148 -1.98 -7.15 6.28
CA ALA A 148 -2.70 -7.51 5.06
C ALA A 148 -3.93 -8.37 5.36
N GLU A 149 -3.80 -9.35 6.26
CA GLU A 149 -4.92 -10.16 6.76
C GLU A 149 -5.99 -9.28 7.40
N ALA A 150 -5.60 -8.35 8.28
CA ALA A 150 -6.51 -7.43 8.95
C ALA A 150 -7.30 -6.57 7.95
N VAL A 151 -6.60 -5.98 6.99
CA VAL A 151 -7.19 -5.12 5.96
C VAL A 151 -8.15 -5.93 5.10
N ALA A 152 -7.74 -7.11 4.62
CA ALA A 152 -8.59 -7.96 3.79
C ALA A 152 -9.87 -8.39 4.52
N LYS A 153 -9.76 -8.80 5.79
CA LYS A 153 -10.93 -9.15 6.62
C LYS A 153 -11.86 -7.98 6.86
N SER A 154 -11.33 -6.77 7.02
CA SER A 154 -12.15 -5.56 7.20
C SER A 154 -12.92 -5.15 5.94
N GLU A 155 -12.35 -5.40 4.76
CA GLU A 155 -13.01 -5.13 3.48
C GLU A 155 -14.09 -6.18 3.18
N ASP A 156 -13.81 -7.43 3.53
CA ASP A 156 -14.78 -8.52 3.45
C ASP A 156 -15.97 -8.27 4.38
N ASN A 157 -15.80 -7.53 5.48
CA ASN A 157 -16.82 -7.25 6.50
C ASN A 157 -17.10 -5.74 6.67
N PRO A 158 -17.73 -5.08 5.67
CA PRO A 158 -17.91 -3.62 5.62
C PRO A 158 -18.85 -3.06 6.70
#